data_AF-A0A2D5G4L8-F1
#
_entry.id   AF-A0A2D5G4L8-F1
#
_cell.length_a   1.000
_cell.length_b   1.000
_cell.length_c   1.000
_cell.angle_alpha   90.00
_cell.angle_beta   90.00
_cell.angle_gamma   90.00
#
_symmetry.space_group_name_H-M   'P 1'
#
loop_
_entity.id
_entity.type
_entity.pdbx_description
1 polymer ?
#
loop_
_entity_poly.entity_id
_entity_poly.type
_entity_poly.pdbx_seq_one_letter_code
_entity_poly.pdbx_strand_id
1 'polypeptide(L)' 'KNLPNVKVLRAANVNAYEIVNHDRLLLAKDAIPVLEERLG' A
#
# COMPACT_ATOMS: atom_id res chain seq x y z
N LYS A 1 8.97 -11.46 -3.50
CA LYS A 1 7.86 -12.19 -4.16
C LYS A 1 8.09 -13.66 -3.88
N ASN A 2 7.16 -14.35 -3.21
CA ASN A 2 7.11 -15.81 -2.90
C ASN A 2 6.52 -16.12 -1.50
N LEU A 3 6.02 -15.12 -0.78
CA LEU A 3 5.23 -15.34 0.43
C LEU A 3 3.74 -15.45 0.07
N PRO A 4 3.03 -16.48 0.56
CA PRO A 4 1.58 -16.57 0.40
C PRO A 4 0.91 -15.38 1.10
N ASN A 5 -0.17 -14.86 0.51
CA ASN A 5 -0.98 -13.76 1.03
C ASN A 5 -0.25 -12.41 1.21
N VAL A 6 0.92 -12.24 0.58
CA VAL A 6 1.66 -10.97 0.60
C VAL A 6 1.64 -10.33 -0.78
N LYS A 7 1.03 -9.15 -0.88
CA LYS A 7 1.05 -8.32 -2.08
C LYS A 7 1.97 -7.13 -1.88
N VAL A 8 2.93 -6.95 -2.78
CA VAL A 8 3.80 -5.76 -2.80
C VAL A 8 3.18 -4.73 -3.71
N LEU A 9 2.83 -3.58 -3.16
CA LEU A 9 2.20 -2.46 -3.86
C LEU A 9 3.16 -1.28 -3.86
N ARG A 10 3.22 -0.55 -4.98
CA ARG A 10 3.95 0.73 -5.05
C ARG A 10 2.99 1.85 -4.67
N ALA A 11 3.41 2.76 -3.79
CA ALA A 11 2.58 3.89 -3.36
C ALA A 11 2.03 4.70 -4.55
N ALA A 12 2.84 4.88 -5.59
CA ALA A 12 2.45 5.57 -6.82
C ALA A 12 1.38 4.86 -7.67
N ASN A 13 0.97 3.64 -7.35
CA ASN A 13 -0.03 2.90 -8.12
C ASN A 13 -1.13 2.29 -7.24
N VAL A 14 -1.07 2.49 -5.92
CA VAL A 14 -2.06 1.91 -5.02
C VAL A 14 -3.37 2.69 -5.09
N ASN A 15 -4.47 1.98 -4.92
CA ASN A 15 -5.80 2.56 -4.75
C ASN A 15 -6.39 2.18 -3.39
N ALA A 16 -7.42 2.92 -2.95
CA ALA A 16 -8.06 2.68 -1.67
C ALA A 16 -8.66 1.26 -1.53
N TYR A 17 -9.18 0.68 -2.62
CA TYR A 17 -9.75 -0.67 -2.59
C TYR A 17 -8.67 -1.73 -2.28
N GLU A 18 -7.47 -1.60 -2.85
CA GLU A 18 -6.36 -2.48 -2.52
C GLU A 18 -5.94 -2.35 -1.06
N ILE A 19 -6.04 -1.16 -0.47
CA ILE A 19 -5.69 -0.94 0.94
C ILE A 19 -6.70 -1.63 1.86
N VAL A 20 -8.00 -1.43 1.64
CA VAL A 20 -9.06 -1.98 2.51
C VAL A 20 -9.20 -3.50 2.44
N ASN A 21 -8.74 -4.13 1.37
CA ASN A 21 -8.81 -5.59 1.20
C ASN A 21 -7.65 -6.36 1.86
N HIS A 22 -6.75 -5.68 2.57
CA HIS A 22 -5.67 -6.35 3.31
C HIS A 22 -5.87 -6.17 4.81
N ASP A 23 -5.75 -7.27 5.56
CA ASP A 23 -5.89 -7.26 7.02
C ASP A 23 -4.78 -6.45 7.70
N ARG A 24 -3.60 -6.35 7.08
CA ARG A 24 -2.44 -5.64 7.61
C ARG A 24 -1.69 -4.92 6.50
N LEU A 25 -1.25 -3.70 6.81
CA LEU A 25 -0.45 -2.87 5.92
C LEU A 25 0.91 -2.63 6.55
N LEU A 26 1.97 -2.89 5.77
CA LEU A 26 3.34 -2.55 6.12
C LEU A 26 3.77 -1.41 5.19
N LEU A 27 3.85 -0.20 5.75
CA LEU A 27 4.17 1.01 5.01
C LEU A 27 5.63 1.39 5.26
N ALA A 28 6.37 1.62 4.19
CA ALA A 28 7.67 2.25 4.29
C ALA A 28 7.47 3.74 4.61
N LYS A 29 8.36 4.33 5.42
CA LYS A 29 8.20 5.71 5.90
C LYS A 29 8.15 6.72 4.75
N ASP A 30 8.94 6.48 3.70
CA ASP A 30 9.00 7.26 2.46
C ASP A 30 7.76 7.11 1.58
N ALA A 31 6.94 6.08 1.79
CA ALA A 31 5.68 5.91 1.08
C ALA A 31 4.55 6.80 1.63
N ILE A 32 4.65 7.27 2.88
CA ILE A 32 3.57 8.02 3.54
C ILE A 32 3.23 9.32 2.79
N PRO A 33 4.19 10.20 2.44
CA PRO A 33 3.86 11.46 1.75
C PRO A 33 3.18 11.24 0.39
N VAL A 34 3.60 10.20 -0.34
CA VAL A 34 3.02 9.83 -1.65
C VAL A 34 1.58 9.33 -1.50
N LEU A 35 1.27 8.65 -0.39
CA LEU A 35 -0.08 8.18 -0.11
C LEU A 35 -0.99 9.33 0.31
N GLU A 36 -0.50 10.24 1.15
CA GLU A 36 -1.24 11.43 1.59
C GLU A 36 -1.64 12.32 0.40
N GLU A 37 -0.71 12.58 -0.54
CA GLU A 37 -1.00 13.37 -1.74
C GLU A 37 -2.07 12.74 -2.65
N ARG A 38 -2.15 11.41 -2.68
CA ARG A 38 -3.00 10.68 -3.63
C ARG A 38 -4.36 10.29 -3.07
N LEU A 39 -4.45 10.11 -1.76
CA LEU A 39 -5.60 9.52 -1.08
C LEU A 39 -6.22 10.47 -0.03
N GLY A 40 -5.49 11.52 0.38
CA GLY A 40 -6.01 12.62 1.20
C GLY A 40 -6.72 13.67 0.36
#